data_AF-A0A8H6DEC7-F1
#
_entry.id   AF-A0A8H6DEC7-F1
#
_cell.length_a   1.000
_cell.length_b   1.000
_cell.length_c   1.000
_cell.angle_alpha   90.00
_cell.angle_beta   90.00
_cell.angle_gamma   90.00
#
_symmetry.space_group_name_H-M   'P 1'
#
loop_
_entity.id
_entity.type
_entity.pdbx_description
1 polymer ?
#
loop_
_entity_poly.entity_id
_entity_poly.type
_entity_poly.pdbx_seq_one_letter_code
_entity_poly.pdbx_strand_id
1 'polypeptide(L)'
;MDDPGYTWPVWKFGLKREDLSNKLHDQYNTYLARIQSPGAFYHDISEIAHTADSAAEFHHLAHGQRQQRLNELNEALKLASFEIIGNPKLIQTPQWAHANQLFRTNSLDSLVQYIASYQPIYLLLV
;
A
#
# COMPACT_ATOMS: atom_id res chain seq x y z
N MET A 1 -0.81 -3.94 22.80
CA MET A 1 0.29 -4.80 23.27
C MET A 1 1.56 -4.24 22.64
N ASP A 2 2.47 -3.70 23.45
CA ASP A 2 3.75 -3.17 22.99
C ASP A 2 4.68 -4.34 22.68
N ASP A 3 4.77 -4.71 21.40
CA ASP A 3 5.77 -5.67 20.93
C ASP A 3 7.14 -4.97 20.94
N PRO A 4 8.15 -5.49 21.68
CA PRO A 4 9.47 -4.88 21.78
C PRO A 4 10.19 -4.72 20.43
N GLY A 5 9.71 -5.33 19.34
CA GLY A 5 10.17 -5.04 17.97
C GLY A 5 9.81 -3.65 17.46
N TYR A 6 8.89 -2.93 18.12
CA TYR A 6 8.33 -1.65 17.67
C TYR A 6 8.93 -0.39 18.35
N THR A 7 10.12 -0.50 18.94
CA THR A 7 10.87 0.67 19.45
C THR A 7 11.66 1.39 18.36
N TRP A 8 11.33 2.66 18.14
CA TRP A 8 12.02 3.60 17.25
C TRP A 8 12.37 4.89 18.01
N PRO A 9 13.38 5.68 17.60
CA PRO A 9 13.90 6.83 18.37
C PRO A 9 12.99 8.07 18.26
N VAL A 10 11.70 7.90 18.57
CA VAL A 10 10.62 8.87 18.46
C VAL A 10 10.87 10.18 19.22
N TRP A 11 11.60 10.09 20.34
CA TRP A 11 11.97 11.23 21.18
C TRP A 11 12.86 12.25 20.47
N LYS A 12 13.60 11.86 19.41
CA LYS A 12 14.44 12.77 18.60
C LYS A 12 13.60 13.85 17.89
N PHE A 13 12.32 13.57 17.66
CA PHE A 13 11.47 14.37 16.78
C PHE A 13 10.32 15.06 17.50
N GLY A 14 10.29 15.00 18.84
CA GLY A 14 9.19 15.55 19.63
C GLY A 14 7.85 14.85 19.38
N LEU A 15 7.89 13.58 18.96
CA LEU A 15 6.73 12.74 18.68
C LEU A 15 6.47 11.79 19.85
N LYS A 16 5.29 11.15 19.84
CA LYS A 16 4.92 10.08 20.76
C LYS A 16 4.87 8.74 20.02
N ARG A 17 4.99 7.61 20.74
CA ARG A 17 5.01 6.29 20.08
C ARG A 17 3.72 6.02 19.30
N GLU A 18 2.59 6.44 19.85
CA GLU A 18 1.28 6.36 19.21
C GLU A 18 1.16 7.18 17.93
N ASP A 19 2.03 8.19 17.73
CA ASP A 19 2.03 8.99 16.50
C ASP A 19 2.36 8.16 15.26
N LEU A 20 3.05 7.02 15.42
CA LEU A 20 3.36 6.12 14.31
C LEU A 20 2.11 5.49 13.70
N SER A 21 1.18 5.01 14.55
CA SER A 21 -0.01 4.30 14.10
C SER A 21 -1.17 5.22 13.72
N ASN A 22 -1.13 6.51 14.11
CA ASN A 22 -2.11 7.51 13.73
C ASN A 22 -1.55 8.54 12.74
N LYS A 23 -0.83 9.56 13.22
CA LYS A 23 -0.44 10.77 12.50
C LYS A 23 0.51 10.45 11.36
N LEU A 24 1.57 9.69 11.63
CA LEU A 24 2.53 9.30 10.60
C LEU A 24 1.92 8.30 9.62
N HIS A 25 1.05 7.40 10.09
CA HIS A 25 0.30 6.50 9.22
C HIS A 25 -0.57 7.28 8.22
N ASP A 26 -1.31 8.27 8.71
CA ASP A 26 -2.18 9.10 7.88
C ASP A 26 -1.36 9.98 6.92
N GLN A 27 -0.24 10.53 7.37
CA GLN A 27 0.62 11.40 6.55
C GLN A 27 1.42 10.64 5.50
N TYR A 28 1.99 9.49 5.87
CA TYR A 28 3.03 8.84 5.08
C TYR A 28 2.64 7.48 4.51
N ASN A 29 1.67 6.79 5.11
CA ASN A 29 1.21 5.48 4.63
C ASN A 29 -0.19 5.50 4.02
N THR A 30 -0.79 6.67 3.84
CA THR A 30 -2.17 6.79 3.33
C THR A 30 -2.24 7.64 2.05
N TYR A 31 -3.06 7.15 1.12
CA TYR A 31 -3.51 7.82 -0.09
C TYR A 31 -5.04 7.65 -0.16
N LEU A 32 -5.56 6.69 -0.93
CA LEU A 32 -6.95 6.20 -0.89
C LEU A 32 -7.10 4.90 -0.09
N ALA A 33 -5.98 4.20 0.08
CA ALA A 33 -5.81 3.02 0.91
C ALA A 33 -4.41 3.09 1.54
N ARG A 34 -4.11 2.12 2.42
CA ARG A 34 -2.75 1.95 2.96
C ARG A 34 -1.80 1.60 1.83
N ILE A 35 -0.68 2.31 1.74
CA ILE A 35 0.35 2.08 0.73
C ILE A 35 1.10 0.77 1.05
N GLN A 36 1.44 0.58 2.32
CA GLN A 36 2.18 -0.57 2.84
C GLN A 36 1.42 -1.26 3.97
N SER A 37 1.74 -2.54 4.17
CA SER A 37 1.35 -3.25 5.39
C SER A 37 1.94 -2.57 6.64
N PRO A 38 1.31 -2.71 7.82
CA PRO A 38 1.79 -2.04 9.03
C PRO A 38 3.26 -2.34 9.38
N GLY A 39 3.70 -3.59 9.22
CA GLY A 39 5.08 -3.99 9.51
C GLY A 39 6.09 -3.34 8.57
N ALA A 40 5.82 -3.33 7.27
CA ALA A 40 6.70 -2.68 6.29
C ALA A 40 6.81 -1.17 6.52
N PHE A 41 5.68 -0.51 6.82
CA PHE A 41 5.68 0.91 7.15
C PHE A 41 6.46 1.21 8.43
N TYR A 42 6.32 0.38 9.47
CA TYR A 42 7.08 0.53 10.70
C TYR A 42 8.60 0.43 10.45
N HIS A 43 9.03 -0.54 9.65
CA HIS A 43 10.45 -0.69 9.30
C HIS A 43 10.98 0.54 8.59
N ASP A 44 10.28 1.04 7.56
CA ASP A 44 10.68 2.26 6.84
C ASP A 44 10.81 3.46 7.80
N ILE A 45 9.83 3.68 8.69
CA ILE A 45 9.89 4.78 9.68
C ILE A 45 11.03 4.60 10.67
N SER A 46 11.27 3.37 11.14
CA SER A 46 12.35 3.09 12.07
C SER A 46 13.71 3.35 11.44
N GLU A 47 13.94 2.91 10.20
CA GLU A 47 15.19 3.19 9.47
C GLU A 47 15.39 4.70 9.29
N ILE A 48 14.37 5.41 8.80
CA ILE A 48 14.40 6.87 8.62
C ILE A 48 14.70 7.58 9.95
N ALA A 49 14.11 7.12 11.04
CA ALA A 49 14.31 7.68 12.36
C ALA A 49 15.74 7.50 12.91
N HIS A 50 16.41 6.40 12.53
CA HIS A 50 17.83 6.21 12.85
C HIS A 50 18.73 7.07 11.98
N THR A 51 18.35 7.34 10.73
CA THR A 51 19.11 8.19 9.79
C THR A 51 18.94 9.68 10.05
N ALA A 52 17.73 10.15 10.35
CA ALA A 52 17.44 11.58 10.49
C ALA A 52 17.97 12.16 11.80
N ASP A 53 18.58 13.34 11.75
CA ASP A 53 19.09 14.06 12.92
C ASP A 53 18.16 15.15 13.43
N SER A 54 17.14 15.51 12.65
CA SER A 54 16.13 16.51 13.02
C SER A 54 14.73 16.10 12.59
N ALA A 55 13.71 16.71 13.21
CA ALA A 55 12.32 16.48 12.83
C ALA A 55 12.05 16.90 11.37
N ALA A 56 12.67 17.99 10.91
CA ALA A 56 12.53 18.46 9.53
C ALA A 56 13.09 17.45 8.53
N GLU A 57 14.28 16.92 8.81
CA GLU A 57 14.91 15.88 7.98
C GLU A 57 14.12 14.57 8.00
N PHE A 58 13.63 14.15 9.18
CA PHE A 58 12.76 12.99 9.32
C PHE A 58 11.53 13.10 8.41
N HIS A 59 10.83 14.24 8.47
CA HIS A 59 9.64 14.47 7.64
C HIS A 59 9.97 14.54 6.14
N HIS A 60 11.13 15.12 5.78
CA HIS A 60 11.59 15.14 4.39
C HIS A 60 11.87 13.72 3.86
N LEU A 61 12.60 12.91 4.62
CA LEU A 61 12.92 11.52 4.26
C LEU A 61 11.64 10.65 4.21
N ALA A 62 10.73 10.79 5.18
CA ALA A 62 9.46 10.07 5.20
C ALA A 62 8.58 10.41 3.98
N HIS A 63 8.55 11.67 3.57
CA HIS A 63 7.86 12.07 2.35
C HIS A 63 8.53 11.48 1.09
N GLY A 64 9.86 11.49 1.03
CA GLY A 64 10.62 10.86 -0.05
C GLY A 64 10.32 9.36 -0.18
N GLN A 65 10.37 8.65 0.95
CA GLN A 65 10.07 7.21 1.01
C GLN A 65 8.63 6.92 0.58
N ARG A 66 7.64 7.71 1.02
CA ARG A 66 6.26 7.60 0.56
C ARG A 66 6.16 7.68 -0.96
N GLN A 67 6.79 8.69 -1.56
CA GLN A 67 6.75 8.87 -3.01
C GLN A 67 7.45 7.73 -3.76
N GLN A 68 8.58 7.26 -3.23
CA GLN A 68 9.28 6.10 -3.76
C GLN A 68 8.39 4.85 -3.76
N ARG A 69 7.75 4.52 -2.62
CA ARG A 69 6.85 3.36 -2.51
C ARG A 69 5.67 3.44 -3.46
N LEU A 70 5.06 4.62 -3.63
CA LEU A 70 3.99 4.82 -4.61
C LEU A 70 4.47 4.57 -6.04
N ASN A 71 5.67 5.05 -6.40
CA ASN A 71 6.23 4.82 -7.72
C ASN A 71 6.52 3.33 -7.96
N GLU A 72 7.14 2.65 -6.98
CA GLU A 72 7.44 1.21 -7.03
C GLU A 72 6.17 0.39 -7.23
N LEU A 73 5.12 0.65 -6.45
CA LEU A 73 3.84 -0.08 -6.54
C LEU A 73 3.13 0.19 -7.86
N ASN A 74 3.11 1.42 -8.34
CA ASN A 74 2.49 1.75 -9.62
C ASN A 74 3.20 1.09 -10.80
N GLU A 75 4.54 1.08 -10.82
CA GLU A 75 5.28 0.40 -11.87
C GLU A 75 5.12 -1.13 -11.78
N ALA A 76 5.16 -1.71 -10.58
CA ALA A 76 4.91 -3.13 -10.38
C ALA A 76 3.50 -3.53 -10.88
N LEU A 77 2.48 -2.74 -10.53
CA LEU A 77 1.11 -2.97 -10.97
C LEU A 77 1.00 -2.86 -12.50
N LYS A 78 1.62 -1.85 -13.11
CA LYS A 78 1.63 -1.66 -14.57
C LYS A 78 2.28 -2.84 -15.30
N LEU A 79 3.44 -3.30 -14.83
CA LEU A 79 4.12 -4.47 -15.40
C LEU A 79 3.26 -5.74 -15.28
N ALA A 80 2.70 -5.99 -14.10
CA ALA A 80 1.80 -7.12 -13.88
C ALA A 80 0.54 -7.03 -14.77
N SER A 81 0.00 -5.82 -14.95
CA SER A 81 -1.15 -5.57 -15.82
C SER A 81 -0.84 -5.95 -17.27
N PHE A 82 0.33 -5.56 -17.79
CA PHE A 82 0.73 -5.92 -19.16
C PHE A 82 0.84 -7.43 -19.37
N GLU A 83 1.44 -8.14 -18.43
CA GLU A 83 1.56 -9.60 -18.49
C GLU A 83 0.18 -10.29 -18.49
N ILE A 84 -0.73 -9.87 -17.60
CA ILE A 84 -2.07 -10.44 -17.49
C ILE A 84 -2.90 -10.14 -18.75
N ILE A 85 -2.87 -8.90 -19.25
CA ILE A 85 -3.61 -8.49 -20.45
C ILE A 85 -3.06 -9.23 -21.68
N GLY A 86 -1.73 -9.33 -21.80
CA GLY A 86 -1.05 -9.94 -22.95
C GLY A 86 -1.10 -11.47 -22.99
N ASN A 87 -1.33 -12.12 -21.84
CA ASN A 87 -1.36 -13.58 -21.74
C ASN A 87 -2.63 -14.08 -21.04
N PRO A 88 -3.72 -14.31 -21.81
CA PRO A 88 -4.99 -14.83 -21.28
C PRO A 88 -4.91 -16.20 -20.59
N LYS A 89 -3.78 -16.91 -20.68
CA LYS A 89 -3.60 -18.20 -19.98
C LYS A 89 -3.30 -18.03 -18.49
N LEU A 90 -2.89 -16.84 -18.04
CA LEU A 90 -2.59 -16.56 -16.63
C LEU A 90 -3.85 -16.43 -15.77
N ILE A 91 -4.99 -16.07 -16.38
CA ILE A 91 -6.28 -15.92 -15.70
C ILE A 91 -7.36 -16.60 -16.53
N GLN A 92 -8.15 -17.49 -15.91
CA GLN A 92 -9.24 -18.16 -16.60
C GLN A 92 -10.34 -17.17 -17.04
N THR A 93 -11.10 -17.54 -18.06
CA THR A 93 -12.32 -16.82 -18.43
C THR A 93 -13.48 -17.23 -17.50
N PRO A 94 -14.35 -16.29 -17.07
CA PRO A 94 -14.49 -14.90 -17.51
C PRO A 94 -13.61 -13.86 -16.78
N GLN A 95 -12.83 -14.24 -15.75
CA GLN A 95 -12.09 -13.31 -14.89
C GLN A 95 -11.09 -12.44 -15.66
N TRP A 96 -10.51 -12.97 -16.75
CA TRP A 96 -9.62 -12.20 -17.62
C TRP A 96 -10.29 -10.93 -18.20
N ALA A 97 -11.57 -11.00 -18.57
CA ALA A 97 -12.30 -9.82 -19.08
C ALA A 97 -12.46 -8.74 -18.00
N HIS A 98 -12.75 -9.15 -16.76
CA HIS A 98 -12.83 -8.23 -15.63
C HIS A 98 -11.46 -7.65 -15.25
N ALA A 99 -10.38 -8.43 -15.36
CA ALA A 99 -9.02 -7.93 -15.16
C ALA A 99 -8.68 -6.84 -16.19
N ASN A 100 -9.00 -7.05 -17.48
CA ASN A 100 -8.81 -6.03 -18.52
C ASN A 100 -9.56 -4.74 -18.20
N GLN A 101 -10.82 -4.85 -17.74
CA GLN A 101 -11.62 -3.69 -17.37
C GLN A 101 -11.02 -2.96 -16.16
N LEU A 102 -10.60 -3.68 -15.12
CA LEU A 102 -9.92 -3.13 -13.95
C LEU A 102 -8.67 -2.34 -14.35
N PHE A 103 -7.76 -2.93 -15.12
CA PHE A 103 -6.51 -2.25 -15.48
C PHE A 103 -6.69 -1.07 -16.45
N ARG A 104 -7.77 -1.06 -17.25
CA ARG A 104 -8.10 0.06 -18.14
C ARG A 104 -8.74 1.24 -17.42
N THR A 105 -9.62 0.95 -16.46
CA THR A 105 -10.42 1.98 -15.77
C THR A 105 -9.77 2.47 -14.48
N ASN A 106 -8.99 1.61 -13.83
CA ASN A 106 -8.40 1.82 -12.51
C ASN A 106 -9.42 2.34 -11.48
N SER A 107 -10.65 1.83 -11.55
CA SER A 107 -11.78 2.28 -10.73
C SER A 107 -12.13 1.28 -9.64
N LEU A 108 -12.69 1.79 -8.53
CA LEU A 108 -13.10 0.95 -7.40
C LEU A 108 -14.22 -0.03 -7.77
N ASP A 109 -15.17 0.38 -8.61
CA ASP A 109 -16.25 -0.50 -9.09
C ASP A 109 -15.72 -1.65 -9.96
N SER A 110 -14.73 -1.39 -10.82
CA SER A 110 -14.10 -2.45 -11.63
C SER A 110 -13.26 -3.39 -10.77
N LEU A 111 -12.64 -2.89 -9.69
CA LEU A 111 -11.95 -3.73 -8.71
C LEU A 111 -12.94 -4.67 -8.00
N VAL A 112 -14.09 -4.14 -7.56
CA VAL A 112 -15.14 -4.95 -6.94
C VAL A 112 -15.66 -6.00 -7.91
N GLN A 113 -15.93 -5.63 -9.17
CA GLN A 113 -16.38 -6.58 -10.20
C GLN A 113 -15.35 -7.69 -10.45
N TYR A 114 -14.06 -7.33 -10.52
CA TYR A 114 -12.98 -8.32 -10.68
C TYR A 114 -12.93 -9.31 -9.51
N ILE A 115 -12.95 -8.83 -8.26
CA ILE A 115 -12.92 -9.71 -7.08
C ILE A 115 -14.19 -10.57 -7.01
N ALA A 116 -15.37 -9.98 -7.28
CA ALA A 116 -16.65 -10.68 -7.26
C ALA A 116 -16.73 -11.79 -8.32
N SER A 117 -16.01 -11.65 -9.44
CA SER A 117 -15.99 -12.67 -10.51
C SER A 117 -15.38 -14.01 -10.09
N TYR A 118 -14.69 -14.09 -8.95
CA TYR A 118 -14.19 -15.35 -8.36
C TYR A 118 -15.19 -16.02 -7.42
N GLN A 119 -16.26 -15.34 -7.03
CA GLN A 119 -17.28 -15.90 -6.15
C GLN A 119 -18.22 -16.83 -6.93
N PRO A 120 -18.62 -17.97 -6.36
CA PRO A 120 -19.75 -18.73 -6.89
C PRO A 120 -21.01 -17.86 -6.86
N ILE A 121 -21.82 -17.92 -7.92
CA ILE A 121 -23.07 -17.14 -8.10
C ILE A 121 -24.05 -17.23 -6.91
N TYR A 122 -23.92 -18.23 -6.03
CA TYR A 122 -24.86 -18.50 -4.93
C TYR A 122 -24.69 -17.63 -3.66
N LEU A 123 -23.67 -16.77 -3.57
CA LEU A 123 -23.43 -15.95 -2.36
C LEU A 123 -23.98 -14.52 -2.42
N LEU A 124 -24.68 -14.12 -3.48
CA LEU A 124 -25.26 -12.78 -3.65
C LEU A 124 -26.70 -12.64 -3.10
N LEU A 125 -27.09 -13.45 -2.11
CA LEU A 125 -28.42 -13.41 -1.48
C LEU A 125 -28.41 -13.13 0.04
N VAL A 126 -27.43 -12.37 0.54
CA VAL A 126 -27.47 -11.85 1.92
C VAL A 126 -27.19 -10.35 1.94
#